data_AF-A0A820LNL9-F1
#
_entry.id   AF-A0A820LNL9-F1
#
_cell.length_a   1.000
_cell.length_b   1.000
_cell.length_c   1.000
_cell.angle_alpha   90.00
_cell.angle_beta   90.00
_cell.angle_gamma   90.00
#
_symmetry.space_group_name_H-M   'P 1'
#
loop_
_entity.id
_entity.type
_entity.pdbx_description
1 polymer ?
#
loop_
_entity_poly.entity_id
_entity_poly.type
_entity_poly.pdbx_seq_one_letter_code
_entity_poly.pdbx_strand_id
1 'polypeptide(L)' 'VRQAMATQDGQALVVGYEDGAVQMFLIVDNLEPASVAYLKAWRKHRLESHTDSTQQDGTDKPSELEPK' A
#
# COMPACT_ATOMS: atom_id res chain seq x y z
N VAL A 1 15.28 18.55 16.33
CA VAL A 1 13.91 18.43 16.89
C VAL A 1 14.03 17.71 18.20
N ARG A 2 13.55 18.29 19.30
CA ARG A 2 13.63 17.71 20.64
C ARG A 2 12.37 16.94 21.02
N GLN A 3 11.21 17.44 20.61
CA GLN A 3 9.92 16.82 20.91
C GLN A 3 8.94 17.09 19.76
N ALA A 4 8.05 16.12 19.52
CA ALA A 4 6.91 16.30 18.65
C ALA A 4 5.66 15.71 19.32
N MET A 5 4.52 16.38 19.20
CA MET A 5 3.25 15.92 19.73
C MET A 5 2.11 16.29 18.79
N ALA A 6 1.14 15.38 18.63
CA ALA A 6 -0.11 15.68 17.96
C ALA A 6 -1.09 16.33 18.94
N THR A 7 -1.96 17.21 18.45
CA THR A 7 -3.09 17.72 19.22
C THR A 7 -4.08 16.58 19.50
N GLN A 8 -4.86 16.73 20.58
CA GLN A 8 -5.83 15.70 20.98
C GLN A 8 -6.89 15.43 19.91
N ASP A 9 -7.25 16.45 19.12
CA ASP A 9 -8.18 16.35 18.00
C ASP A 9 -7.53 15.85 16.69
N GLY A 10 -6.21 15.63 16.68
CA GLY A 10 -5.46 15.15 15.54
C GLY A 10 -5.30 16.15 14.38
N GLN A 11 -5.69 17.43 14.56
CA GLN A 11 -5.66 18.43 13.48
C GLN A 11 -4.31 19.12 13.31
N ALA A 12 -3.41 19.01 14.27
CA ALA A 12 -2.09 19.64 14.18
C ALA A 12 -0.97 18.81 14.80
N LEU A 13 0.24 19.00 14.26
CA LEU A 13 1.49 18.53 14.83
C LEU A 13 2.28 19.73 15.38
N VAL A 14 2.64 19.66 16.64
CA VAL A 14 3.50 20.66 17.30
C VAL A 14 4.91 20.08 17.44
N VAL A 15 5.90 20.81 16.95
CA VAL A 15 7.31 20.43 16.97
C VAL A 15 8.11 21.44 17.78
N GLY A 16 8.79 20.96 18.82
CA GLY A 16 9.73 21.74 19.61
C GLY A 16 11.18 21.47 19.20
N TYR A 17 11.96 22.53 19.03
CA TYR A 17 13.36 22.50 18.61
C TYR A 17 14.31 22.71 19.80
N GLU A 18 15.60 22.43 19.58
CA GLU A 18 16.61 22.53 20.64
C GLU A 18 16.97 23.98 20.99
N ASP A 19 16.77 24.90 20.04
CA ASP A 19 16.93 26.35 20.20
C ASP A 19 15.75 27.02 20.92
N GLY A 20 14.75 26.24 21.34
CA GLY A 20 13.54 26.73 21.98
C GLY A 20 12.45 27.19 21.01
N ALA A 21 12.68 27.13 19.69
CA ALA A 21 11.63 27.40 18.72
C ALA A 21 10.51 26.35 18.79
N VAL A 22 9.29 26.77 18.48
CA VAL A 22 8.12 25.90 18.37
C VAL A 22 7.44 26.18 17.04
N GLN A 23 7.18 25.12 16.27
CA GLN A 23 6.46 25.21 15.00
C GLN A 23 5.22 24.32 15.03
N MET A 24 4.11 24.85 14.50
CA MET A 24 2.83 24.14 14.41
C MET A 24 2.50 23.91 12.94
N PHE A 25 2.16 22.66 12.62
CA PHE A 25 1.74 22.24 11.29
C PHE A 25 0.28 21.80 11.34
N LEU A 26 -0.56 22.40 10.51
CA LEU A 26 -1.93 21.93 10.31
C LEU A 26 -1.91 20.66 9.47
N ILE A 27 -2.57 19.62 9.97
CA ILE A 27 -2.81 18.38 9.25
C ILE A 27 -4.06 18.61 8.41
N VAL A 28 -3.84 18.99 7.16
CA VAL A 28 -4.91 19.08 6.17
C VAL A 28 -5.00 17.74 5.45
N ASP A 29 -6.15 17.06 5.55
CA ASP A 29 -6.43 15.76 4.93
C ASP A 29 -6.40 15.75 3.39
N ASN A 30 -5.92 16.81 2.75
CA ASN A 30 -6.25 17.08 1.36
C ASN A 30 -5.06 17.02 0.42
N LEU A 31 -4.28 15.94 0.48
CA LEU A 31 -3.55 15.38 -0.65
C LEU A 31 -3.11 13.98 -0.24
N GLU A 32 -3.65 12.95 -0.90
CA GLU A 32 -2.96 11.65 -0.90
C GLU A 32 -1.52 11.93 -1.33
N PRO A 33 -0.51 11.61 -0.50
CA PRO A 33 0.86 11.67 -0.95
C PRO A 33 0.96 10.84 -2.22
N ALA A 34 1.65 11.32 -3.25
CA ALA A 34 1.83 10.56 -4.50
C ALA A 34 2.39 9.14 -4.24
N SER A 35 3.10 8.96 -3.13
CA SER A 35 3.55 7.65 -2.62
C SER A 35 2.41 6.72 -2.20
N VAL A 36 1.33 7.22 -1.60
CA VAL A 36 0.14 6.42 -1.23
C VAL A 36 -0.66 6.04 -2.47
N ALA A 37 -0.84 6.96 -3.42
CA ALA A 37 -1.44 6.64 -4.72
C ALA A 37 -0.63 5.59 -5.49
N TYR A 38 0.71 5.71 -5.47
CA TYR A 38 1.63 4.70 -6.02
C TYR A 38 1.51 3.35 -5.31
N LEU A 39 1.45 3.32 -3.98
CA LEU A 39 1.28 2.09 -3.20
C LEU A 39 -0.07 1.42 -3.46
N LYS A 40 -1.15 2.19 -3.62
CA LYS A 40 -2.46 1.67 -4.03
C LYS A 40 -2.43 1.09 -5.44
N ALA A 41 -1.81 1.78 -6.40
CA ALA A 41 -1.66 1.31 -7.78
C ALA A 41 -0.83 0.02 -7.86
N TRP A 42 0.30 -0.04 -7.14
CA TRP A 42 1.15 -1.21 -7.06
C TRP A 42 0.44 -2.41 -6.40
N ARG A 43 -0.29 -2.18 -5.30
CA ARG A 43 -1.06 -3.25 -4.63
C ARG A 43 -2.13 -3.82 -5.55
N LYS A 44 -2.84 -2.97 -6.29
CA LYS A 44 -3.84 -3.38 -7.28
C LYS A 44 -3.22 -4.26 -8.37
N HIS A 45 -2.14 -3.81 -8.99
CA HIS A 45 -1.44 -4.56 -10.04
C HIS A 45 -0.93 -5.93 -9.56
N ARG A 46 -0.40 -6.01 -8.33
CA ARG A 46 0.07 -7.27 -7.74
C ARG A 46 -1.06 -8.27 -7.44
N LEU A 47 -2.23 -7.79 -7.03
CA LEU A 47 -3.39 -8.65 -6.80
C LEU A 47 -3.94 -9.21 -8.12
N GLU A 48 -3.96 -8.39 -9.17
CA GLU A 48 -4.39 -8.77 -10.52
C GLU A 48 -3.42 -9.76 -11.17
N SER A 49 -2.10 -9.63 -10.94
CA SER A 49 -1.11 -10.60 -11.44
C SER A 49 -1.17 -11.98 -10.76
N HIS A 50 -1.87 -12.11 -9.63
CA HIS A 50 -2.09 -13.40 -8.96
C HIS A 50 -3.39 -14.10 -9.39
N THR A 51 -4.28 -13.41 -10.09
CA THR A 51 -5.51 -13.98 -10.63
C THR A 51 -5.38 -14.52 -12.06
N ASP A 52 -4.24 -14.29 -12.72
CA ASP A 52 -3.96 -14.75 -14.09
C ASP A 52 -3.14 -16.06 -14.13
N SER A 53 -3.31 -16.92 -13.11
CA SER A 53 -2.68 -18.25 -13.07
C SER A 53 -3.71 -19.39 -13.09
N THR A 54 -4.92 -19.13 -13.57
CA THR A 54 -5.93 -20.18 -13.80
C THR A 54 -6.40 -20.21 -15.24
N GLN A 55 -5.46 -20.39 -16.18
CA GLN A 55 -5.72 -21.17 -17.41
C GLN A 55 -4.42 -21.36 -18.20
N GLN A 56 -3.86 -22.57 -18.15
CA GLN A 56 -3.26 -23.31 -19.28
C GLN A 56 -2.35 -24.42 -18.74
N ASP A 57 -2.87 -25.65 -18.65
CA ASP A 57 -2.18 -26.78 -19.27
C ASP A 57 -3.22 -27.84 -19.60
N GLY A 58 -3.69 -27.79 -20.85
CA GLY A 58 -4.29 -28.94 -21.49
C GLY A 58 -3.13 -29.78 -22.02
N THR A 59 -2.84 -30.89 -21.36
CA THR A 59 -1.99 -31.94 -21.91
C THR A 59 -2.79 -33.23 -22.03
N ASP A 60 -2.93 -33.66 -23.28
CA ASP A 60 -3.51 -34.90 -23.76
C ASP A 60 -3.18 -36.11 -22.87
N LYS A 61 -4.21 -36.79 -22.38
CA LYS A 61 -4.07 -38.15 -21.85
C LYS A 61 -4.31 -39.13 -23.02
N PRO A 62 -3.31 -39.93 -23.44
CA PRO A 62 -3.53 -40.91 -24.50
C PRO A 62 -4.48 -42.00 -24.01
N SER A 63 -5.46 -42.35 -24.84
CA SER A 63 -6.46 -43.38 -24.60
C SER A 63 -5.80 -44.71 -24.21
N GLU A 64 -6.18 -45.21 -23.04
CA GLU A 64 -5.86 -46.54 -22.53
C GLU A 64 -6.66 -47.56 -23.38
N LEU A 65 -5.96 -48.31 -24.22
CA LEU A 65 -6.54 -49.42 -24.99
C LEU A 65 -6.81 -50.58 -24.04
N GLU A 66 -8.08 -50.99 -23.93
CA GLU A 66 -8.49 -52.18 -23.18
C GLU A 66 -7.87 -53.46 -23.77
N PRO A 67 -7.44 -54.42 -22.93
CA PRO A 67 -6.87 -55.68 -23.39
C PRO A 67 -7.96 -56.66 -23.85
N LYS A 68 -7.62 -57.49 -24.84
CA LYS A 68 -8.41 -58.63 -25.32
C LYS A 68 -8.30 -59.84 -24.40
#